data_AF-A0A497ALV5-F1
#
_entry.id   AF-A0A497ALV5-F1
#
_cell.length_a   1.000
_cell.length_b   1.000
_cell.length_c   1.000
_cell.angle_alpha   90.00
_cell.angle_beta   90.00
_cell.angle_gamma   90.00
#
_symmetry.space_group_name_H-M   'P 1'
#
loop_
_entity.id
_entity.type
_entity.pdbx_description
1 polymer ?
#
loop_
_entity_poly.entity_id
_entity_poly.type
_entity_poly.pdbx_seq_one_letter_code
_entity_poly.pdbx_strand_id
1 'polypeptide(L)'
;MAWTDLVSHKIGIAIWHESLTGITSNTNTDTLDLTDYKGVAELEAKVTFQGETYDNESITLKLQKSANGSDWADTGIELTATNVDGVVLPAPFELSGAKYRVRAEVSGSSPDYDVELWITTRS
;
A
#
# COMPACT_ATOMS: atom_id res chain seq x y z
N MET A 1 -3.79 7.91 -12.88
CA MET A 1 -2.58 8.75 -13.01
C MET A 1 -1.95 8.84 -11.63
N ALA A 2 -0.88 8.09 -11.37
CA ALA A 2 -0.10 8.23 -10.15
C ALA A 2 0.74 9.53 -10.23
N TRP A 3 0.68 10.36 -9.20
CA TRP A 3 1.50 11.58 -9.10
C TRP A 3 2.58 11.34 -8.05
N THR A 4 3.83 11.20 -8.48
CA THR A 4 4.98 11.03 -7.60
C THR A 4 5.48 12.40 -7.15
N ASP A 5 4.90 12.96 -6.08
CA ASP A 5 5.42 14.17 -5.46
C ASP A 5 6.57 13.84 -4.51
N LEU A 6 7.80 13.86 -5.02
CA LEU A 6 9.02 13.68 -4.25
C LEU A 6 9.36 14.99 -3.51
N VAL A 7 8.64 15.30 -2.43
CA VAL A 7 8.80 16.58 -1.72
C VAL A 7 9.97 16.54 -0.72
N SER A 8 11.03 17.27 -1.09
CA SER A 8 12.05 17.91 -0.24
C SER A 8 13.20 17.07 0.34
N HIS A 9 14.29 17.06 -0.46
CA HIS A 9 15.68 16.69 -0.12
C HIS A 9 16.34 17.50 1.04
N LYS A 10 15.58 18.22 1.86
CA LYS A 10 16.13 19.03 2.98
C LYS A 10 15.73 18.54 4.39
N ILE A 11 14.76 17.63 4.52
CA ILE A 11 14.24 17.19 5.84
C ILE A 11 14.21 15.66 6.00
N GLY A 12 14.70 14.88 5.03
CA GLY A 12 14.85 13.43 5.22
C GLY A 12 13.53 12.63 5.22
N ILE A 13 12.44 13.24 4.78
CA ILE A 13 11.11 12.63 4.70
C ILE A 13 10.71 12.57 3.24
N ALA A 14 10.35 11.38 2.74
CA ALA A 14 9.68 11.20 1.46
C ALA A 14 8.29 10.64 1.69
N ILE A 15 7.31 11.15 0.95
CA ILE A 15 5.93 10.64 0.97
C ILE A 15 5.63 10.13 -0.43
N TRP A 16 5.23 8.88 -0.53
CA TRP A 16 4.64 8.31 -1.72
C TRP A 16 3.15 8.14 -1.49
N HIS A 17 2.34 8.44 -2.51
CA HIS A 17 0.89 8.29 -2.47
C HIS A 17 0.39 7.60 -3.74
N GLU A 18 -0.49 6.62 -3.58
CA GLU A 18 -1.17 5.96 -4.70
C GLU A 18 -2.64 5.74 -4.40
N SER A 19 -3.48 5.90 -5.43
CA SER A 19 -4.91 5.64 -5.36
C SER A 19 -5.29 4.51 -6.32
N LEU A 20 -5.81 3.43 -5.77
CA LEU A 20 -6.41 2.32 -6.49
C LEU A 20 -7.92 2.48 -6.42
N THR A 21 -8.62 2.39 -7.55
CA THR A 21 -10.09 2.57 -7.58
C THR A 21 -10.75 1.40 -8.31
N GLY A 22 -11.95 1.02 -7.86
CA GLY A 22 -12.71 -0.07 -8.46
C GLY A 22 -12.01 -1.43 -8.38
N ILE A 23 -11.37 -1.74 -7.25
CA ILE A 23 -10.66 -3.00 -7.05
C ILE A 23 -11.67 -4.13 -6.86
N THR A 24 -11.86 -4.94 -7.91
CA THR A 24 -12.79 -6.09 -7.91
C THR A 24 -12.07 -7.45 -7.93
N SER A 25 -10.75 -7.44 -8.05
CA SER A 25 -9.91 -8.64 -8.08
C SER A 25 -8.50 -8.33 -7.57
N ASN A 26 -7.71 -9.37 -7.30
CA ASN A 26 -6.34 -9.20 -6.83
C ASN A 26 -5.53 -8.34 -7.80
N THR A 27 -4.87 -7.32 -7.30
CA THR A 27 -4.08 -6.38 -8.12
C THR A 27 -2.81 -5.94 -7.40
N ASN A 28 -1.89 -5.32 -8.12
CA ASN A 28 -0.69 -4.70 -7.56
C ASN A 28 -0.70 -3.20 -7.88
N THR A 29 -0.12 -2.41 -6.98
CA THR A 29 0.22 -1.02 -7.24
C THR A 29 1.37 -0.89 -8.22
N ASP A 30 1.66 0.36 -8.59
CA ASP A 30 2.94 0.71 -9.20
C ASP A 30 4.12 0.45 -8.25
N THR A 31 5.32 0.44 -8.83
CA THR A 31 6.57 0.23 -8.09
C THR A 31 7.07 1.55 -7.50
N LEU A 32 7.31 1.53 -6.19
CA LEU A 32 7.99 2.59 -5.46
C LEU A 32 9.48 2.22 -5.29
N ASP A 33 10.38 3.04 -5.82
CA ASP A 33 11.83 2.84 -5.67
C ASP A 33 12.36 3.59 -4.43
N LEU A 34 12.72 2.84 -3.38
CA LEU A 34 13.34 3.35 -2.16
C LEU A 34 14.76 2.80 -1.97
N THR A 35 15.44 2.39 -3.05
CA THR A 35 16.77 1.77 -2.97
C THR A 35 17.82 2.64 -2.29
N ASP A 36 17.72 3.97 -2.45
CA ASP A 36 18.64 4.93 -1.85
C ASP A 36 18.21 5.44 -0.46
N TYR A 37 17.04 5.04 0.03
CA TYR A 37 16.54 5.47 1.34
C TYR A 37 16.93 4.52 2.46
N LYS A 38 17.08 5.05 3.67
CA LYS A 38 17.44 4.32 4.89
C LYS A 38 16.57 4.78 6.05
N GLY A 39 16.51 3.95 7.09
CA GLY A 39 15.73 4.24 8.30
C GLY A 39 14.37 3.56 8.26
N VAL A 40 13.39 4.19 8.91
CA VAL A 40 12.04 3.64 9.09
C VAL A 40 11.08 4.29 8.11
N ALA A 41 10.17 3.50 7.58
CA ALA A 41 9.01 3.97 6.82
C ALA A 41 7.72 3.50 7.48
N GLU A 42 6.62 4.16 7.16
CA GLU A 42 5.27 3.83 7.62
C GLU A 42 4.38 3.69 6.39
N LEU A 43 3.76 2.51 6.24
CA LEU A 43 2.70 2.27 5.27
C LEU A 43 1.38 2.61 5.94
N GLU A 44 0.62 3.53 5.35
CA GLU A 44 -0.75 3.83 5.72
C GLU A 44 -1.68 3.48 4.56
N ALA A 45 -2.83 2.90 4.86
CA ALA A 45 -3.86 2.64 3.88
C ALA A 45 -5.22 3.11 4.41
N LYS A 46 -6.00 3.75 3.54
CA LYS A 46 -7.40 4.05 3.77
C LYS A 46 -8.24 3.27 2.76
N VAL A 47 -9.08 2.38 3.27
CA VAL A 47 -9.96 1.55 2.44
C VAL A 47 -11.37 2.12 2.46
N THR A 48 -11.94 2.31 1.28
CA THR A 48 -13.34 2.68 1.08
C THR A 48 -14.07 1.51 0.43
N PHE A 49 -15.19 1.10 1.01
CA PHE A 49 -16.02 0.03 0.46
C PHE A 49 -17.09 0.65 -0.44
N GLN A 50 -17.20 0.19 -1.67
CA GLN A 50 -18.18 0.69 -2.63
C GLN A 50 -19.42 -0.19 -2.65
N GLY A 51 -20.60 0.43 -2.64
CA GLY A 51 -21.89 -0.28 -2.75
C GLY A 51 -22.35 -0.96 -1.46
N GLU A 52 -23.11 -2.05 -1.60
CA GLU A 52 -23.56 -2.88 -0.48
C GLU A 52 -22.42 -3.79 -0.02
N THR A 53 -22.06 -3.71 1.26
CA THR A 53 -21.02 -4.55 1.85
C THR A 53 -21.59 -5.81 2.49
N TYR A 54 -20.89 -6.91 2.33
CA TYR A 54 -21.25 -8.20 2.92
C TYR A 54 -20.26 -8.60 4.03
N ASP A 55 -20.74 -9.34 5.04
CA ASP A 55 -19.94 -9.71 6.22
C ASP A 55 -18.69 -10.55 5.89
N ASN A 56 -18.64 -11.17 4.71
CA ASN A 56 -17.51 -11.97 4.24
C ASN A 56 -16.55 -11.20 3.32
N GLU A 57 -16.71 -9.89 3.16
CA GLU A 57 -15.87 -9.06 2.30
C GLU A 57 -14.66 -8.50 3.05
N SER A 58 -13.51 -8.66 2.41
CA SER A 58 -12.27 -8.10 2.91
C SER A 58 -11.30 -7.79 1.79
N ILE A 59 -10.42 -6.85 2.10
CA ILE A 59 -9.23 -6.56 1.30
C ILE A 59 -8.01 -6.60 2.21
N THR A 60 -7.00 -7.34 1.79
CA THR A 60 -5.71 -7.44 2.46
C THR A 60 -4.64 -6.82 1.58
N LEU A 61 -3.99 -5.80 2.09
CA LEU A 61 -2.92 -5.06 1.44
C LEU A 61 -1.58 -5.59 1.95
N LYS A 62 -0.80 -6.20 1.08
CA LYS A 62 0.50 -6.81 1.42
C LYS A 62 1.63 -5.98 0.85
N LEU A 63 2.54 -5.53 1.71
CA LEU A 63 3.75 -4.87 1.25
C LEU A 63 4.73 -5.92 0.73
N GLN A 64 5.13 -5.78 -0.52
CA GLN A 64 6.11 -6.63 -1.17
C GLN A 64 7.39 -5.83 -1.45
N LYS A 65 8.54 -6.51 -1.44
CA LYS A 65 9.82 -5.92 -1.81
C LYS A 65 10.52 -6.72 -2.88
N SER A 66 11.33 -6.04 -3.69
CA SER A 66 12.16 -6.65 -4.72
C SER A 66 13.51 -5.93 -4.83
N ALA A 67 14.58 -6.69 -5.03
CA ALA A 67 15.91 -6.14 -5.30
C ALA A 67 16.05 -5.63 -6.74
N ASN A 68 15.33 -6.23 -7.69
CA ASN A 68 15.46 -5.95 -9.13
C ASN A 68 14.16 -5.40 -9.77
N GLY A 69 13.02 -5.53 -9.09
CA GLY A 69 11.69 -5.14 -9.61
C GLY A 69 10.95 -6.28 -10.32
N SER A 70 11.50 -7.49 -10.36
CA SER A 70 10.92 -8.66 -11.02
C SER A 70 10.54 -9.77 -10.03
N ASP A 71 11.41 -10.04 -9.06
CA ASP A 71 11.19 -11.07 -8.04
C ASP A 71 10.67 -10.42 -6.76
N TRP A 72 9.37 -10.54 -6.52
CA TRP A 72 8.67 -9.87 -5.42
C TRP A 72 8.44 -10.83 -4.27
N ALA A 73 8.98 -10.48 -3.10
CA ALA A 73 8.80 -11.23 -1.86
C ALA A 73 7.90 -10.45 -0.89
N ASP A 74 7.03 -11.16 -0.19
CA ASP A 74 6.24 -10.58 0.88
C ASP A 74 7.16 -10.14 2.03
N THR A 75 6.91 -8.94 2.57
CA THR A 75 7.66 -8.41 3.72
C THR A 75 7.15 -8.95 5.06
N GLY A 76 5.97 -9.57 5.06
CA GLY A 76 5.21 -9.94 6.27
C GLY A 76 4.34 -8.80 6.82
N ILE A 77 4.41 -7.60 6.22
CA ILE A 77 3.53 -6.48 6.56
C ILE A 77 2.24 -6.60 5.75
N GLU A 78 1.13 -6.72 6.47
CA GLU A 78 -0.21 -6.87 5.92
C GLU A 78 -1.19 -5.95 6.66
N LEU A 79 -2.09 -5.32 5.91
CA LEU A 79 -3.17 -4.49 6.43
C LEU A 79 -4.49 -5.02 5.89
N THR A 80 -5.36 -5.52 6.77
CA THR A 80 -6.65 -6.09 6.38
C THR A 80 -7.79 -5.21 6.85
N ALA A 81 -8.68 -4.83 5.93
CA ALA A 81 -9.94 -4.17 6.22
C ALA A 81 -11.11 -5.14 5.96
N THR A 82 -12.09 -5.13 6.86
CA THR A 82 -13.30 -5.96 6.79
C THR A 82 -14.53 -5.11 7.06
N ASN A 83 -15.46 -5.05 6.11
CA ASN A 83 -16.81 -4.49 6.24
C ASN A 83 -16.93 -3.17 7.04
N VAL A 84 -15.95 -2.27 6.93
CA VAL A 84 -15.97 -0.95 7.59
C VAL A 84 -15.36 0.06 6.64
N ASP A 85 -16.12 1.11 6.34
CA ASP A 85 -15.69 2.18 5.46
C ASP A 85 -14.73 3.15 6.17
N GLY A 86 -13.73 3.66 5.43
CA GLY A 86 -12.79 4.68 5.91
C GLY A 86 -11.78 4.19 6.95
N VAL A 87 -11.48 2.90 6.99
CA VAL A 87 -10.48 2.35 7.94
C VAL A 87 -9.09 2.80 7.53
N VAL A 88 -8.39 3.48 8.45
CA VAL A 88 -6.98 3.85 8.32
C VAL A 88 -6.12 2.83 9.05
N LEU A 89 -5.19 2.21 8.33
CA LEU A 89 -4.34 1.13 8.82
C LEU A 89 -2.86 1.53 8.68
N PRO A 90 -2.14 1.79 9.79
CA PRO A 90 -0.70 2.08 9.75
C PRO A 90 0.16 0.85 10.09
N ALA A 91 1.28 0.68 9.39
CA ALA A 91 2.29 -0.32 9.70
C ALA A 91 3.72 0.22 9.46
N PRO A 92 4.56 0.32 10.49
CA PRO A 92 5.96 0.71 10.33
C PRO A 92 6.81 -0.45 9.78
N PHE A 93 7.84 -0.13 9.00
CA PHE A 93 8.80 -1.10 8.48
C PHE A 93 10.19 -0.48 8.26
N GLU A 94 11.22 -1.32 8.36
CA GLU A 94 12.60 -0.91 8.09
C GLU A 94 12.88 -0.90 6.59
N LEU A 95 13.54 0.16 6.13
CA LEU A 95 13.99 0.28 4.75
C LEU A 95 15.24 -0.57 4.54
N SER A 96 15.18 -1.44 3.54
CA SER A 96 16.26 -2.38 3.22
C SER A 96 16.96 -2.09 1.89
N GLY A 97 16.87 -0.86 1.37
CA GLY A 97 17.43 -0.48 0.07
C GLY A 97 16.85 -1.33 -1.07
N ALA A 98 15.53 -1.34 -1.19
CA ALA A 98 14.80 -2.17 -2.16
C ALA A 98 13.70 -1.37 -2.86
N LYS A 99 13.15 -1.95 -3.93
CA LYS A 99 11.90 -1.50 -4.53
C LYS A 99 10.73 -2.12 -3.77
N TYR A 100 9.65 -1.37 -3.63
CA TYR A 100 8.45 -1.78 -2.90
C TYR A 100 7.22 -1.65 -3.80
N ARG A 101 6.19 -2.44 -3.50
CA ARG A 101 4.83 -2.29 -4.05
C ARG A 101 3.84 -2.86 -3.04
N VAL A 102 2.58 -2.51 -3.17
CA VAL A 102 1.49 -3.11 -2.40
C VAL A 102 0.69 -4.04 -3.31
N ARG A 103 0.44 -5.25 -2.83
CA ARG A 103 -0.48 -6.20 -3.45
C ARG A 103 -1.80 -6.15 -2.71
N ALA A 104 -2.87 -5.82 -3.41
CA ALA A 104 -4.23 -5.93 -2.90
C ALA A 104 -4.76 -7.33 -3.19
N GLU A 105 -5.11 -8.06 -2.15
CA GLU A 105 -5.81 -9.34 -2.22
C GLU A 105 -7.25 -9.15 -1.73
N VAL A 106 -8.22 -9.41 -2.61
CA VAL A 106 -9.63 -9.26 -2.30
C VAL A 106 -10.27 -10.60 -2.00
N SER A 107 -11.22 -10.61 -1.08
CA SER A 107 -12.08 -11.76 -0.81
C SER A 107 -13.52 -11.32 -0.56
N GLY A 108 -14.45 -12.26 -0.71
CA GLY A 108 -15.88 -12.01 -0.55
C GLY A 108 -16.68 -12.23 -1.84
N SER A 109 -17.94 -11.81 -1.82
CA SER A 109 -18.92 -12.15 -2.85
C SER A 109 -19.16 -11.04 -3.87
N SER A 110 -18.95 -9.78 -3.51
CA SER A 110 -19.13 -8.62 -4.39
C SER A 110 -18.03 -7.55 -4.13
N PRO A 111 -16.74 -7.91 -4.30
CA PRO A 111 -15.64 -6.98 -4.00
C PRO A 111 -15.70 -5.75 -4.90
N ASP A 112 -15.75 -4.57 -4.29
CA ASP A 112 -15.53 -3.27 -4.94
C ASP A 112 -14.95 -2.29 -3.93
N TYR A 113 -13.66 -1.96 -4.08
CA TYR A 113 -12.92 -1.16 -3.11
C TYR A 113 -12.18 -0.02 -3.79
N ASP A 114 -12.15 1.14 -3.13
CA ASP A 114 -11.17 2.19 -3.39
C ASP A 114 -10.16 2.20 -2.25
N VAL A 115 -8.87 2.29 -2.59
CA VAL A 115 -7.79 2.31 -1.61
C VAL A 115 -6.89 3.50 -1.88
N GLU A 116 -6.71 4.34 -0.87
CA GLU A 116 -5.68 5.37 -0.84
C GLU A 116 -4.51 4.85 0.01
N LEU A 117 -3.30 4.90 -0.54
CA LEU A 117 -2.08 4.36 0.08
C LEU A 117 -1.06 5.47 0.27
N TRP A 118 -0.41 5.50 1.43
CA TRP A 118 0.73 6.37 1.69
C TRP A 118 1.91 5.57 2.22
N ILE A 119 3.11 5.88 1.74
CA ILE A 119 4.35 5.43 2.38
C ILE A 119 5.13 6.67 2.77
N THR A 120 5.36 6.86 4.07
CA THR A 120 6.15 7.97 4.60
C THR A 120 7.47 7.46 5.14
N THR A 121 8.59 7.94 4.61
CA THR A 121 9.93 7.63 5.13
C THR A 121 10.37 8.69 6.14
N ARG A 122 11.18 8.30 7.13
CA ARG A 122 11.84 9.22 8.05
C ARG A 122 13.30 8.79 8.19
N SER A 123 14.24 9.67 7.82
CA SER A 123 15.69 9.45 8.00
C SER A 123 16.28 10.11 9.24
#